data_AF-A0ABD5FLZ6-F1
#
_entry.id   AF-A0ABD5FLZ6-F1
#
_cell.length_a   1.000
_cell.length_b   1.000
_cell.length_c   1.000
_cell.angle_alpha   90.00
_cell.angle_beta   90.00
_cell.angle_gamma   90.00
#
_symmetry.space_group_name_H-M   'P 1'
#
loop_
_entity.id
_entity.type
_entity.pdbx_description
1 polymer ?
#
loop_
_entity_poly.entity_id
_entity_poly.type
_entity_poly.pdbx_seq_one_letter_code
_entity_poly.pdbx_strand_id
1 'polypeptide(L)'
;MDVQTYLAIFKENDLVRSDLVRILENQVKVFEKNSMPANAEEAKWLAIEIAEEEKAQGYPFLNGNETREQIAQRYLKARGMF
;
A
#
# COMPACT_ATOMS: atom_id res chain seq x y z
N MET A 1 8.06 -13.05 7.81
CA MET A 1 7.70 -13.49 6.47
C MET A 1 8.82 -13.23 5.49
N ASP A 2 9.23 -14.24 4.72
CA ASP A 2 10.22 -14.09 3.65
C ASP A 2 9.59 -13.49 2.38
N VAL A 3 10.44 -13.10 1.44
CA VAL A 3 10.04 -12.41 0.21
C VAL A 3 9.17 -13.30 -0.69
N GLN A 4 9.36 -14.62 -0.70
CA GLN A 4 8.57 -15.52 -1.55
C GLN A 4 7.14 -15.62 -1.04
N THR A 5 6.95 -15.79 0.27
CA THR A 5 5.61 -15.79 0.87
C THR A 5 4.91 -14.44 0.66
N TYR A 6 5.61 -13.32 0.85
CA TYR A 6 5.05 -11.99 0.61
C TYR A 6 4.55 -11.83 -0.84
N LEU A 7 5.38 -12.20 -1.83
CA LEU A 7 4.99 -12.09 -3.25
C LEU A 7 3.91 -13.11 -3.64
N ALA A 8 3.87 -14.28 -3.00
CA ALA A 8 2.82 -15.27 -3.21
C ALA A 8 1.46 -14.71 -2.78
N ILE A 9 1.36 -14.03 -1.62
CA ILE A 9 0.13 -13.39 -1.17
C ILE A 9 -0.37 -12.37 -2.20
N PHE A 10 0.51 -11.52 -2.71
CA PHE A 10 0.14 -10.54 -3.74
C PHE A 10 -0.40 -11.20 -5.00
N LYS A 11 0.23 -12.31 -5.42
CA LYS A 11 -0.17 -13.04 -6.62
C LYS A 11 -1.49 -13.78 -6.42
N GLU A 12 -1.64 -14.52 -5.33
CA GLU A 12 -2.81 -15.35 -5.04
C GLU A 12 -4.07 -14.51 -4.84
N ASN A 13 -3.92 -13.32 -4.25
CA ASN A 13 -5.01 -12.41 -3.97
C ASN A 13 -5.20 -11.34 -5.06
N ASP A 14 -4.46 -11.41 -6.17
CA ASP A 14 -4.50 -10.43 -7.27
C ASP A 14 -4.41 -8.98 -6.74
N LEU A 15 -3.41 -8.74 -5.89
CA LEU A 15 -3.13 -7.45 -5.27
C LEU A 15 -2.14 -6.65 -6.12
N VAL A 16 -2.38 -5.35 -6.23
CA VAL A 16 -1.54 -4.46 -7.03
C VAL A 16 -0.49 -3.79 -6.14
N ARG A 17 0.76 -3.78 -6.62
CA ARG A 17 1.83 -2.99 -6.01
C ARG A 17 1.75 -1.53 -6.46
N SER A 18 0.80 -0.81 -5.87
CA SER A 18 0.61 0.64 -6.06
C SER A 18 1.82 1.45 -5.59
N ASP A 19 1.81 2.76 -5.86
CA ASP A 19 2.88 3.64 -5.40
C ASP A 19 3.00 3.66 -3.87
N LEU A 20 1.88 3.57 -3.13
CA LEU A 20 1.90 3.49 -1.68
C LEU A 20 2.50 2.16 -1.19
N VAL A 21 2.11 1.04 -1.81
CA VAL A 21 2.71 -0.27 -1.53
C VAL A 21 4.23 -0.25 -1.77
N ARG A 22 4.69 0.37 -2.86
CA ARG A 22 6.12 0.49 -3.18
C ARG A 22 6.88 1.35 -2.17
N ILE A 23 6.26 2.40 -1.62
CA ILE A 23 6.84 3.20 -0.54
C ILE A 23 7.04 2.31 0.69
N LEU A 24 6.05 1.49 1.05
CA LEU A 24 6.15 0.55 2.16
C LEU A 24 7.21 -0.53 1.89
N GLU A 25 7.29 -1.09 0.69
CA GLU A 25 8.36 -2.03 0.30
C GLU A 25 9.76 -1.40 0.42
N ASN A 26 9.91 -0.10 0.13
CA ASN A 26 11.17 0.60 0.35
C ASN A 26 11.46 0.79 1.85
N GLN A 27 10.44 1.04 2.66
CA GLN A 27 10.57 1.13 4.11
C GLN A 27 10.98 -0.23 4.73
N VAL A 28 10.44 -1.34 4.22
CA VAL A 28 10.90 -2.71 4.57
C VAL A 28 12.40 -2.84 4.35
N LYS A 29 12.91 -2.45 3.18
CA LYS A 29 14.36 -2.50 2.88
C LYS A 29 15.18 -1.64 3.85
N VAL A 30 14.67 -0.49 4.26
CA VAL A 30 15.33 0.37 5.25
C VAL A 30 15.38 -0.34 6.61
N PHE A 31 14.28 -0.93 7.07
CA PHE A 31 14.25 -1.66 8.33
C PHE A 31 15.16 -2.89 8.34
N GLU A 32 15.17 -3.67 7.26
CA GLU A 32 16.07 -4.82 7.12
C GLU A 32 17.54 -4.39 7.18
N LYS A 33 17.91 -3.29 6.50
CA LYS A 33 19.28 -2.73 6.53
C LYS A 33 19.71 -2.25 7.91
N ASN A 34 18.78 -1.83 8.77
CA ASN A 34 19.06 -1.33 10.11
C ASN A 34 18.83 -2.39 11.20
N SER A 35 18.73 -3.67 10.83
CA SER A 35 18.51 -4.77 11.78
C SER A 35 17.25 -4.60 12.63
N MET A 36 16.18 -4.07 12.03
CA MET A 36 14.86 -3.88 12.66
C MET A 36 13.83 -4.87 12.08
N PRO A 37 13.94 -6.19 12.36
CA PRO A 37 13.12 -7.21 11.70
C PRO A 37 11.63 -7.13 12.04
N ALA A 38 11.28 -6.69 13.26
CA ALA A 38 9.88 -6.53 13.65
C ALA A 38 9.18 -5.44 12.84
N ASN A 39 9.84 -4.30 12.65
CA ASN A 39 9.32 -3.20 11.83
C ASN A 39 9.27 -3.57 10.34
N ALA A 40 10.25 -4.34 9.86
CA ALA A 40 10.22 -4.87 8.50
C ALA A 40 9.01 -5.79 8.28
N GLU A 41 8.72 -6.66 9.25
CA GLU A 41 7.56 -7.54 9.21
C GLU A 41 6.24 -6.76 9.25
N GLU A 42 6.12 -5.82 10.17
CA GLU A 42 4.95 -4.94 10.29
C GLU A 42 4.68 -4.16 8.99
N ALA A 43 5.72 -3.61 8.37
CA ALA A 43 5.60 -2.89 7.11
C ALA A 43 5.18 -3.81 5.94
N LYS A 44 5.57 -5.10 5.94
CA LYS A 44 5.09 -6.08 4.95
C LYS A 44 3.59 -6.33 5.11
N TRP A 45 3.11 -6.51 6.35
CA TRP A 45 1.69 -6.71 6.62
C TRP A 45 0.87 -5.48 6.25
N LEU A 46 1.34 -4.28 6.60
CA LEU A 46 0.68 -3.03 6.21
C LEU A 46 0.60 -2.86 4.69
N ALA A 47 1.64 -3.27 3.95
CA ALA A 47 1.61 -3.22 2.49
C ALA A 47 0.54 -4.15 1.89
N ILE A 48 0.28 -5.31 2.52
CA ILE A 48 -0.77 -6.23 2.11
C ILE A 48 -2.15 -5.60 2.41
N GLU A 49 -2.35 -5.12 3.64
CA GLU A 49 -3.59 -4.48 4.07
C GLU A 49 -3.98 -3.31 3.14
N ILE A 50 -3.02 -2.41 2.85
CA ILE A 50 -3.23 -1.31 1.92
C ILE A 50 -3.63 -1.81 0.52
N ALA A 51 -2.98 -2.84 0.01
CA ALA A 51 -3.29 -3.36 -1.31
C ALA A 51 -4.69 -4.01 -1.37
N GLU A 52 -5.12 -4.65 -0.27
CA GLU A 52 -6.48 -5.19 -0.11
C GLU A 52 -7.52 -4.06 -0.06
N GLU A 53 -7.26 -2.99 0.69
CA GLU A 53 -8.13 -1.81 0.75
C GLU A 53 -8.26 -1.12 -0.61
N GLU A 54 -7.14 -0.90 -1.30
CA GLU A 54 -7.10 -0.31 -2.64
C GLU A 54 -7.89 -1.15 -3.65
N LYS A 55 -7.80 -2.48 -3.54
CA LYS A 55 -8.59 -3.41 -4.35
C LYS A 55 -10.08 -3.32 -4.03
N ALA A 56 -10.44 -3.28 -2.74
CA ALA A 56 -11.84 -3.20 -2.30
C ALA A 56 -12.52 -1.89 -2.76
N GLN A 57 -11.79 -0.77 -2.76
CA GLN A 57 -12.33 0.52 -3.22
C GLN A 57 -12.23 0.74 -4.74
N GLY A 58 -11.44 -0.08 -5.44
CA GLY A 58 -11.29 -0.07 -6.91
C GLY A 58 -10.34 0.97 -7.49
N TYR A 59 -9.59 1.71 -6.65
CA TYR A 59 -8.58 2.67 -7.08
C TYR A 59 -7.45 2.79 -6.03
N PRO A 60 -6.21 3.12 -6.42
CA PRO A 60 -5.11 3.30 -5.48
C PRO A 60 -5.26 4.56 -4.62
N PHE A 61 -4.75 4.55 -3.39
CA PHE A 61 -4.77 5.71 -2.50
C PHE A 61 -3.91 6.84 -3.03
N LEU A 62 -2.74 6.51 -3.57
CA LEU A 62 -1.88 7.47 -4.24
C LEU A 62 -1.97 7.22 -5.74
N ASN A 63 -2.58 8.16 -6.46
CA ASN A 63 -2.33 8.32 -7.90
C ASN A 63 -1.24 9.39 -8.03
N GLY A 64 -0.05 9.02 -8.50
CA GLY A 64 1.08 9.93 -8.67
C GLY A 64 0.83 11.14 -9.59
N ASN A 65 -0.34 11.21 -10.24
CA ASN A 65 -0.76 12.27 -11.17
C ASN A 65 -1.95 13.10 -10.66
N GLU A 66 -2.47 12.86 -9.44
CA GLU A 66 -3.59 13.64 -8.90
C GLU A 66 -3.12 15.00 -8.36
N THR A 67 -3.77 16.06 -8.85
CA THR A 67 -3.66 17.41 -8.28
C THR A 67 -4.29 17.46 -6.89
N ARG A 68 -3.92 18.47 -6.08
CA ARG A 68 -4.49 18.66 -4.73
C ARG A 68 -6.01 18.79 -4.77
N GLU A 69 -6.56 19.41 -5.81
CA GLU A 69 -8.00 19.52 -6.04
C GLU A 69 -8.66 18.16 -6.26
N GLN A 70 -8.04 17.27 -7.04
CA GLN A 70 -8.56 15.91 -7.28
C GLN A 70 -8.54 15.07 -6.01
N ILE A 71 -7.47 15.17 -5.23
CA ILE A 71 -7.37 14.52 -3.91
C ILE A 71 -8.50 15.02 -2.99
N ALA A 72 -8.70 16.34 -2.90
CA ALA A 72 -9.74 16.93 -2.05
C ALA A 72 -11.15 16.49 -2.49
N GLN A 73 -11.43 16.49 -3.79
CA GLN A 73 -12.70 16.03 -4.35
C GLN A 73 -12.98 14.56 -4.03
N ARG A 74 -11.96 13.70 -4.11
CA ARG A 74 -12.08 12.28 -3.75
C ARG A 74 -12.41 12.10 -2.27
N TYR A 75 -11.74 12.84 -1.39
CA TYR A 75 -12.04 12.84 0.05
C TYR A 75 -13.47 13.31 0.37
N LEU A 76 -13.93 14.37 -0.29
CA LEU A 76 -15.27 14.90 -0.08
C LEU A 76 -16.34 13.92 -0.59
N LYS A 77 -16.12 13.29 -1.74
CA LYS A 77 -17.00 12.26 -2.30
C LYS A 77 -17.08 11.02 -1.42
N ALA A 78 -15.95 10.53 -0.90
CA ALA A 78 -15.90 9.37 0.00
C ALA A 78 -16.65 9.60 1.33
N ARG A 79 -16.80 10.86 1.76
CA ARG A 79 -17.54 11.24 2.97
C ARG A 79 -19.00 11.63 2.72
N GLY A 80 -19.51 11.46 1.49
CA GLY A 80 -20.88 11.81 1.13
C GLY A 80 -21.17 13.30 1.23
N MET A 81 -20.15 14.16 1.08
CA MET A 81 -20.28 15.61 1.11
C MET A 81 -20.63 16.22 -0.26
N PHE A 82 -20.96 15.40 -1.26
CA PHE A 82 -21.48 15.75 -2.59
C PHE A 82 -22.43 14.68 -3.11
#